data_AF-A0A0Q7Z0B5-F1
#
_entry.id   AF-A0A0Q7Z0B5-F1
#
_cell.length_a   1.000
_cell.length_b   1.000
_cell.length_c   1.000
_cell.angle_alpha   90.00
_cell.angle_beta   90.00
_cell.angle_gamma   90.00
#
_symmetry.space_group_name_H-M   'P 1'
#
loop_
_entity.id
_entity.type
_entity.pdbx_description
1 polymer ?
#
loop_
_entity_poly.entity_id
_entity_poly.type
_entity_poly.pdbx_seq_one_letter_code
_entity_poly.pdbx_strand_id
1 'polypeptide(L)' 'MTENSQAETIGGTPRAAKRPAHVKAPEGWTNAPVPAPEPIREEKAEDQPGGRNPVRYGDWELKGLAIDF' A
#
# COMPACT_ATOMS: atom_id res chain seq x y z
N MET A 1 11.34 -9.33 29.22
CA MET A 1 12.47 -8.53 28.68
C MET A 1 13.41 -9.35 27.78
N THR A 2 13.17 -10.64 27.55
CA THR A 2 14.07 -11.56 26.82
C THR A 2 13.74 -11.74 25.33
N GLU A 3 12.57 -11.32 24.86
CA GLU A 3 12.15 -11.52 23.46
C GLU A 3 12.82 -10.51 22.50
N ASN A 4 13.07 -9.26 22.93
CA ASN A 4 13.72 -8.26 22.08
C ASN A 4 15.18 -8.60 21.74
N SER A 5 15.91 -9.24 22.66
CA SER A 5 17.34 -9.54 22.44
C SER A 5 17.59 -10.62 21.37
N GLN A 6 16.64 -11.54 21.17
CA GLN A 6 16.73 -12.52 20.09
C GLN A 6 16.43 -11.88 18.72
N ALA A 7 15.59 -10.84 18.69
CA ALA A 7 15.28 -10.13 17.46
C ALA A 7 16.43 -9.25 16.97
N GLU A 8 17.42 -8.91 17.81
CA GLU A 8 18.53 -8.00 17.47
C GLU A 8 19.80 -8.72 17.02
N THR A 9 19.90 -10.04 17.21
CA THR A 9 21.11 -10.80 16.89
C THR A 9 20.80 -12.02 16.02
N ILE A 10 21.66 -12.32 15.04
CA ILE A 10 21.62 -13.57 14.28
C ILE A 10 22.92 -14.30 14.57
N GLY A 11 22.83 -15.46 15.22
CA GLY A 11 24.00 -16.29 15.56
C GLY A 11 25.04 -15.56 16.44
N GLY A 12 24.62 -14.67 17.33
CA GLY A 12 25.52 -13.90 18.20
C GLY A 12 26.14 -12.65 17.56
N THR A 13 25.83 -12.36 16.29
CA THR A 13 26.21 -11.10 15.63
C THR A 13 25.04 -10.12 15.59
N PRO A 14 25.26 -8.81 15.83
CA PRO A 14 24.21 -7.81 15.67
C PRO A 14 23.64 -7.81 14.26
N ARG A 15 22.31 -7.70 14.14
CA ARG A 15 21.63 -7.65 12.84
C ARG A 15 22.03 -6.41 12.05
N ALA A 16 22.38 -6.60 10.79
CA ALA A 16 22.62 -5.54 9.83
C ALA A 16 21.30 -4.93 9.31
N ALA A 17 20.53 -4.27 10.19
CA ALA A 17 19.26 -3.63 9.83
C ALA A 17 19.42 -2.26 9.15
N LYS A 18 20.64 -1.70 9.15
CA LYS A 18 20.96 -0.39 8.57
C LYS A 18 22.01 -0.54 7.47
N ARG A 19 21.88 0.24 6.40
CA ARG A 19 22.85 0.29 5.30
C ARG A 19 24.19 0.87 5.80
N PRO A 20 25.34 0.25 5.51
CA PRO A 20 26.66 0.79 5.88
C PRO A 20 26.97 2.12 5.16
N ALA A 21 27.61 3.06 5.86
CA ALA A 21 27.84 4.42 5.38
C ALA A 21 28.77 4.53 4.16
N HIS A 22 29.66 3.55 3.95
CA HIS A 22 30.61 3.54 2.83
C HIS A 22 30.01 3.03 1.51
N VAL A 23 28.79 2.46 1.55
CA VAL A 23 28.12 1.92 0.36
C VAL A 23 27.44 3.06 -0.38
N LYS A 24 28.04 3.49 -1.49
CA LYS A 24 27.48 4.51 -2.37
C LYS A 24 26.45 3.89 -3.33
N ALA A 25 25.42 4.65 -3.67
CA ALA A 25 24.48 4.27 -4.72
C ALA A 25 25.18 4.31 -6.10
N PRO A 26 24.73 3.51 -7.09
CA PRO A 26 25.29 3.54 -8.43
C PRO A 26 24.95 4.85 -9.16
N GLU A 27 25.71 5.16 -10.21
CA GLU A 27 25.50 6.34 -11.05
C GLU A 27 24.08 6.32 -11.65
N GLY A 28 23.35 7.44 -11.53
CA GLY A 28 21.96 7.56 -12.00
C GLY A 28 20.88 7.00 -11.07
N TRP A 29 21.22 6.48 -9.89
CA TRP A 29 20.20 6.04 -8.92
C TRP A 29 19.45 7.21 -8.30
N THR A 30 18.12 7.20 -8.41
CA THR A 30 17.22 8.15 -7.76
C THR A 30 16.19 7.40 -6.91
N ASN A 31 15.91 7.92 -5.71
CA ASN A 31 14.90 7.38 -4.80
C ASN A 31 13.95 8.48 -4.33
N ALA A 32 13.51 9.31 -5.28
CA ALA A 32 12.43 10.24 -5.01
C ALA A 32 11.15 9.44 -4.71
N PRO A 33 10.34 9.85 -3.73
CA PRO A 33 9.06 9.22 -3.48
C PRO A 33 8.19 9.30 -4.74
N VAL A 34 7.30 8.32 -4.89
CA VAL A 34 6.26 8.39 -5.93
C VAL A 34 5.40 9.65 -5.69
N PRO A 35 4.85 10.26 -6.75
CA PRO A 35 3.91 11.37 -6.62
C PRO A 35 2.76 11.02 -5.67
N ALA A 36 2.21 12.02 -5.02
CA ALA A 36 1.00 11.85 -4.23
C ALA A 36 -0.14 11.32 -5.12
N PRO A 37 -0.98 10.40 -4.62
CA PRO A 37 -2.13 9.92 -5.38
C PRO A 37 -3.08 11.09 -5.68
N GLU A 38 -3.78 11.01 -6.81
CA GLU A 38 -4.85 11.95 -7.11
C GLU A 38 -6.01 11.78 -6.12
N PRO A 39 -6.74 12.87 -5.79
CA PRO A 39 -7.96 12.76 -5.00
C PRO A 39 -8.98 11.84 -5.69
N ILE A 40 -9.68 11.02 -4.91
CA ILE A 40 -10.81 10.24 -5.41
C ILE A 40 -11.87 11.23 -5.92
N ARG A 41 -12.28 11.06 -7.17
CA ARG A 41 -13.43 11.76 -7.75
C ARG A 41 -14.59 10.77 -7.79
N GLU A 42 -15.60 11.02 -6.97
CA GLU A 42 -16.84 10.26 -7.05
C GLU A 42 -17.58 10.66 -8.33
N GLU A 43 -17.83 9.69 -9.19
CA GLU A 43 -18.76 9.86 -10.30
C GLU A 43 -20.18 9.91 -9.75
N LYS A 44 -21.00 10.81 -10.29
CA LYS A 44 -22.39 10.91 -9.87
C LYS A 44 -23.13 9.63 -10.23
N ALA A 45 -23.97 9.15 -9.33
CA ALA A 45 -24.73 7.93 -9.55
C ALA A 45 -25.59 8.03 -10.82
N GLU A 46 -26.15 9.21 -11.13
CA GLU A 46 -26.97 9.46 -12.32
C GLU A 46 -26.21 9.34 -13.63
N ASP A 47 -24.89 9.57 -13.61
CA ASP A 47 -24.01 9.47 -14.78
C ASP A 47 -23.56 8.01 -15.02
N GLN A 48 -23.86 7.10 -14.07
CA GLN A 48 -23.52 5.69 -14.17
C GLN A 48 -24.66 4.84 -14.74
N PRO A 49 -24.35 3.74 -15.45
CA PRO A 49 -25.36 2.80 -15.93
C PRO A 49 -26.22 2.28 -14.78
N GLY A 50 -27.51 2.64 -14.80
CA GLY A 50 -28.47 2.21 -13.76
C GLY A 50 -28.59 3.16 -12.56
N GLY A 51 -27.99 4.35 -12.59
CA GLY A 51 -28.21 5.36 -11.55
C GLY A 51 -27.54 5.02 -10.21
N ARG A 52 -26.48 4.21 -10.22
CA ARG A 52 -25.86 3.62 -9.01
C ARG A 52 -24.35 3.77 -9.04
N ASN A 53 -23.76 3.95 -7.86
CA ASN A 53 -22.31 4.10 -7.70
C ASN A 53 -21.76 2.94 -6.84
N PRO A 54 -21.53 1.75 -7.43
CA PRO A 54 -20.90 0.64 -6.70
C PRO A 54 -19.45 1.00 -6.34
N VAL A 55 -19.07 0.76 -5.09
CA VAL A 55 -17.75 1.13 -4.53
C VAL A 55 -16.61 0.32 -5.16
N ARG A 56 -16.90 -0.83 -5.80
CA ARG A 56 -15.95 -1.68 -6.54
C ARG A 56 -16.52 -2.18 -7.86
N TYR A 57 -15.65 -2.31 -8.87
CA TYR A 57 -15.98 -2.97 -10.14
C TYR A 57 -16.30 -4.45 -9.86
N GLY A 58 -17.58 -4.85 -10.02
CA GLY A 58 -18.05 -6.19 -9.69
C GLY A 58 -19.00 -6.25 -8.48
N ASP A 59 -19.11 -5.18 -7.68
CA ASP A 59 -20.14 -5.10 -6.63
C ASP A 59 -21.51 -4.95 -7.30
N TRP A 60 -22.30 -6.01 -7.29
CA TRP A 60 -23.66 -5.97 -7.82
C TRP A 60 -24.62 -5.54 -6.71
N GLU A 61 -25.49 -4.58 -7.01
CA GLU A 61 -26.47 -4.10 -6.04
C GLU A 61 -27.86 -4.70 -6.32
N LEU A 62 -28.41 -5.43 -5.35
CA LEU A 62 -29.79 -5.93 -5.38
C LEU A 62 -30.60 -5.31 -4.24
N LYS A 63 -31.62 -4.52 -4.58
CA LYS A 63 -32.50 -3.83 -3.61
C LYS A 63 -31.73 -2.95 -2.58
N GLY A 64 -30.69 -2.23 -2.99
CA GLY A 64 -29.92 -1.40 -2.07
C GLY A 64 -28.84 -2.15 -1.28
N LEU A 65 -28.67 -3.46 -1.48
CA LEU A 65 -27.67 -4.26 -0.78
C LEU A 65 -26.56 -4.68 -1.76
N ALA A 66 -25.31 -4.45 -1.35
CA ALA A 66 -24.14 -4.93 -2.08
C ALA A 66 -24.02 -6.45 -1.94
N ILE A 67 -24.00 -7.15 -3.07
CA ILE A 67 -23.85 -8.61 -3.18
C ILE A 67 -22.52 -8.88 -3.90
N ASP A 68 -21.71 -9.77 -3.33
CA ASP A 68 -20.42 -10.25 -3.87
C ASP A 68 -20.39 -11.80 -3.74
N PHE A 69 -19.54 -12.49 -4.52
CA PHE A 69 -19.39 -13.96 -4.50
C PHE A 69 -18.40 -14.46 -3.46
#